data_AF-A0A6G1DLL2-F1
#
_entry.id   AF-A0A6G1DLL2-F1
#
_cell.length_a   1.000
_cell.length_b   1.000
_cell.length_c   1.000
_cell.angle_alpha   90.00
_cell.angle_beta   90.00
_cell.angle_gamma   90.00
#
_symmetry.space_group_name_H-M   'P 1'
#
loop_
_entity.id
_entity.type
_entity.pdbx_description
1 polymer ?
#
loop_
_entity_poly.entity_id
_entity_poly.type
_entity_poly.pdbx_seq_one_letter_code
_entity_poly.pdbx_strand_id
1 'polypeptide(L)'
;MRRRIYSPLYRREDSLELNDIVASNRHNIDTTGLVCCWPSEEVLAYYCINHSDMFRSKKVLELGSGYGLAGLVIAASTDADEVVISDGNPQVVEYIQQNISINAETFGQTKVKSMILHWDHEQASEMTSSFDIIVASDWFTGAIVSY
;
A
#
# COMPACT_ATOMS: atom_id res chain seq x y z
N MET A 1 8.66 -23.10 0.09
CA MET A 1 7.85 -23.13 -1.14
C MET A 1 7.42 -21.70 -1.42
N ARG A 2 7.92 -21.04 -2.47
CA ARG A 2 7.53 -19.64 -2.76
C ARG A 2 6.12 -19.63 -3.37
N ARG A 3 5.18 -18.95 -2.71
CA ARG A 3 3.80 -18.80 -3.20
C ARG A 3 3.82 -17.80 -4.36
N ARG A 4 3.11 -18.12 -5.45
CA ARG A 4 3.11 -17.29 -6.66
C ARG A 4 2.06 -16.19 -6.51
N ILE A 5 2.51 -14.94 -6.41
CA ILE A 5 1.65 -13.75 -6.39
C ILE A 5 1.35 -13.35 -7.84
N TYR A 6 0.09 -13.02 -8.13
CA TYR A 6 -0.29 -12.41 -9.40
C TYR A 6 0.11 -10.94 -9.41
N SER A 7 0.54 -10.44 -10.58
CA SER A 7 0.89 -9.03 -10.74
C SER A 7 -0.26 -8.13 -10.27
N PRO A 8 0.01 -7.11 -9.45
CA PRO A 8 -1.01 -6.13 -9.08
C PRO A 8 -1.66 -5.53 -10.32
N LEU A 9 -2.96 -5.21 -10.22
CA LEU A 9 -3.66 -4.42 -11.20
C LEU A 9 -3.12 -2.99 -11.14
N TYR A 10 -2.25 -2.67 -12.07
CA TYR A 10 -1.83 -1.31 -12.36
C TYR A 10 -2.76 -0.69 -13.41
N ARG A 11 -2.93 0.64 -13.37
CA ARG A 11 -3.57 1.35 -14.48
C ARG A 11 -2.71 1.19 -15.73
N ARG A 12 -3.32 0.80 -16.84
CA ARG A 12 -2.60 0.38 -18.06
C ARG A 12 -2.10 1.52 -18.96
N GLU A 13 -2.38 2.77 -18.63
CA GLU A 13 -1.89 3.92 -19.38
C GLU A 13 -1.35 4.99 -18.43
N ASP A 14 -0.16 5.53 -18.75
CA ASP A 14 0.40 6.77 -18.20
C ASP A 14 -0.45 8.01 -18.60
N SER A 15 -1.76 7.85 -18.77
CA SER A 15 -2.69 8.89 -19.21
C SER A 15 -3.55 9.33 -18.02
N LEU A 16 -3.39 10.59 -17.61
CA LEU A 16 -4.29 11.25 -16.67
C LEU A 16 -5.65 11.44 -17.37
N GLU A 17 -6.71 10.83 -16.85
CA GLU A 17 -8.05 11.11 -17.35
C GLU A 17 -8.55 12.45 -16.79
N LEU A 18 -9.44 13.10 -17.53
CA LEU A 18 -10.11 14.34 -17.08
C LEU A 18 -10.76 14.19 -15.70
N ASN A 19 -11.22 12.98 -15.36
CA ASN A 19 -11.79 12.67 -14.05
C ASN A 19 -10.74 12.72 -12.92
N ASP A 20 -9.49 12.34 -13.19
CA ASP A 20 -8.40 12.37 -12.21
C ASP A 20 -7.99 13.82 -11.91
N ILE A 21 -7.96 14.67 -12.94
CA ILE A 21 -7.71 16.11 -12.80
C ILE A 21 -8.84 16.79 -12.01
N VAL A 22 -10.09 16.39 -12.24
CA VAL A 22 -11.24 16.92 -11.50
C VAL A 22 -11.25 16.43 -10.05
N ALA A 23 -10.93 15.17 -9.78
CA ALA A 23 -10.84 14.61 -8.43
C ALA A 23 -9.69 15.26 -7.64
N SER A 24 -8.52 15.41 -8.27
CA SER A 24 -7.37 16.11 -7.68
C SER A 24 -7.71 17.56 -7.31
N ASN A 25 -8.32 18.31 -8.23
CA ASN A 25 -8.69 19.71 -7.97
C ASN A 25 -9.84 19.88 -6.97
N ARG A 26 -10.82 18.95 -6.93
CA ARG A 26 -11.98 19.06 -6.03
C ARG A 26 -11.70 18.61 -4.61
N HIS A 27 -10.82 17.64 -4.42
CA HIS A 27 -10.60 16.98 -3.14
C HIS A 27 -9.17 17.12 -2.62
N ASN A 28 -8.30 17.85 -3.33
CA ASN A 28 -6.87 17.99 -3.02
C ASN A 28 -6.17 16.62 -2.88
N ILE A 29 -6.57 15.68 -3.74
CA ILE A 29 -6.09 14.30 -3.78
C ILE A 29 -4.89 14.23 -4.73
N ASP A 30 -3.78 13.67 -4.23
CA ASP A 30 -2.62 13.34 -5.05
C ASP A 30 -2.91 12.08 -5.90
N THR A 31 -2.73 12.19 -7.21
CA THR A 31 -2.93 11.09 -8.18
C THR A 31 -1.64 10.33 -8.46
N THR A 32 -0.52 10.69 -7.82
CA THR A 32 0.81 10.07 -7.95
C THR A 32 0.79 8.55 -7.70
N GLY A 33 -0.12 8.04 -6.87
CA GLY A 33 -0.34 6.60 -6.63
C GLY A 33 -1.14 5.86 -7.71
N LEU A 34 -1.60 6.53 -8.77
CA LEU A 34 -2.44 5.96 -9.85
C LEU A 34 -1.73 5.83 -11.20
N VAL A 35 -0.50 6.31 -11.32
CA VAL A 35 0.19 6.46 -12.61
C VAL A 35 1.16 5.32 -12.90
N CYS A 36 1.91 4.84 -11.89
CA CYS A 36 2.90 3.77 -12.10
C CYS A 36 3.36 3.16 -10.76
N CYS A 37 3.89 1.93 -10.80
CA CYS A 37 4.61 1.36 -9.65
C CYS A 37 5.92 2.15 -9.50
N TRP A 38 6.11 2.79 -8.35
CA TRP A 38 7.30 3.57 -8.11
C TRP A 38 8.50 2.63 -7.89
N PRO A 39 9.70 2.93 -8.42
CA PRO A 39 10.89 2.10 -8.16
C PRO A 39 11.17 1.90 -6.65
N SER A 40 10.74 2.85 -5.82
CA SER A 40 10.79 2.77 -4.35
C SER A 40 9.92 1.63 -3.78
N GLU A 41 8.75 1.35 -4.37
CA GLU A 41 7.87 0.23 -3.97
C GLU A 41 8.50 -1.13 -4.27
N GLU A 42 9.13 -1.29 -5.45
CA GLU A 42 9.81 -2.54 -5.81
C GLU A 42 11.00 -2.82 -4.87
N VAL A 43 11.77 -1.78 -4.53
CA VAL A 43 12.89 -1.89 -3.59
C VAL A 43 12.40 -2.24 -2.18
N LEU A 44 11.31 -1.63 -1.69
CA LEU A 44 10.73 -1.97 -0.39
C LEU A 44 10.23 -3.43 -0.38
N ALA A 45 9.51 -3.85 -1.42
CA ALA A 45 9.04 -5.22 -1.55
C ALA A 45 10.21 -6.23 -1.55
N TYR A 46 11.28 -5.93 -2.28
CA TYR A 46 12.49 -6.75 -2.27
C TYR A 46 13.13 -6.80 -0.88
N TYR A 47 13.23 -5.67 -0.19
CA TYR A 47 13.76 -5.61 1.17
C TYR A 47 12.94 -6.49 2.14
N CYS A 48 11.62 -6.40 2.09
CA CYS A 48 10.70 -7.18 2.92
C CYS A 48 10.84 -8.69 2.69
N ILE A 49 11.01 -9.14 1.44
CA ILE A 49 11.25 -10.56 1.12
C ILE A 49 12.56 -11.05 1.73
N ASN A 50 13.63 -10.26 1.63
CA ASN A 50 14.95 -10.67 2.14
C ASN A 50 15.04 -10.65 3.67
N HIS A 51 14.11 -9.98 4.34
CA HIS A 51 14.01 -9.90 5.79
C HIS A 51 12.69 -10.48 6.31
N SER A 52 12.18 -11.53 5.65
CA SER A 52 10.85 -12.10 5.92
C SER A 52 10.62 -12.49 7.38
N ASP A 53 11.67 -12.92 8.09
CA ASP A 53 11.59 -13.33 9.49
C ASP A 53 11.19 -12.19 10.43
N MET A 54 11.46 -10.93 10.06
CA MET A 54 11.05 -9.76 10.85
C MET A 54 9.54 -9.62 10.96
N PHE A 55 8.80 -10.09 9.95
CA PHE A 55 7.35 -9.93 9.85
C PHE A 55 6.57 -11.12 10.40
N ARG A 56 7.25 -12.20 10.80
CA ARG A 56 6.62 -13.42 11.29
C ARG A 56 5.83 -13.16 12.57
N SER A 57 4.56 -13.56 12.57
CA SER A 57 3.61 -13.37 13.68
C SER A 57 3.48 -11.92 14.13
N LYS A 58 3.60 -10.97 13.18
CA LYS A 58 3.44 -9.53 13.40
C LYS A 58 2.17 -9.01 12.75
N LYS A 59 1.63 -7.93 13.32
CA LYS A 59 0.66 -7.06 12.66
C LYS A 59 1.40 -5.95 11.94
N VAL A 60 1.21 -5.87 10.64
CA VAL A 60 1.92 -4.95 9.75
C VAL A 60 0.95 -3.96 9.14
N LEU A 61 1.34 -2.68 9.11
CA LEU A 61 0.63 -1.63 8.39
C LEU A 61 1.53 -1.08 7.28
N GLU A 62 1.02 -1.04 6.05
CA GLU A 62 1.60 -0.27 4.96
C GLU A 62 0.87 1.07 4.84
N LEU A 63 1.60 2.17 4.97
CA LEU A 63 1.12 3.54 4.85
C LEU A 63 1.43 4.13 3.48
N GLY A 64 0.46 4.83 2.88
CA GLY A 64 0.65 5.50 1.58
C GLY A 64 1.03 4.50 0.49
N SER A 65 0.28 3.40 0.44
CA SER A 65 0.69 2.17 -0.23
C SER A 65 0.63 2.21 -1.76
N GLY A 66 -0.03 3.22 -2.36
CA GLY A 66 -0.28 3.19 -3.80
C GLY A 66 -0.99 1.89 -4.19
N TYR A 67 -0.41 1.10 -5.08
CA TYR A 67 -1.00 -0.19 -5.48
C TYR A 67 -0.90 -1.31 -4.43
N GLY A 68 -0.18 -1.09 -3.33
CA GLY A 68 -0.06 -2.03 -2.22
C GLY A 68 0.99 -3.12 -2.41
N LEU A 69 1.99 -2.90 -3.26
CA LEU A 69 2.93 -3.95 -3.66
C LEU A 69 3.70 -4.51 -2.46
N ALA A 70 4.22 -3.68 -1.56
CA ALA A 70 5.01 -4.18 -0.44
C ALA A 70 4.14 -4.96 0.55
N GLY A 71 2.93 -4.47 0.87
CA GLY A 71 1.98 -5.17 1.72
C GLY A 71 1.51 -6.50 1.15
N LEU A 72 1.21 -6.56 -0.15
CA LEU A 72 0.86 -7.82 -0.83
C LEU A 72 2.02 -8.84 -0.77
N VAL A 73 3.24 -8.36 -0.98
CA VAL A 73 4.45 -9.19 -0.91
C VAL A 73 4.71 -9.69 0.50
N ILE A 74 4.60 -8.82 1.51
CA ILE A 74 4.70 -9.21 2.93
C ILE A 74 3.64 -10.27 3.23
N ALA A 75 2.38 -10.04 2.85
CA ALA A 75 1.30 -10.95 3.14
C ALA A 75 1.47 -12.35 2.53
N ALA A 76 2.00 -12.42 1.31
CA ALA A 76 2.16 -13.69 0.59
C ALA A 76 3.47 -14.41 0.89
N SER A 77 4.52 -13.67 1.28
CA SER A 77 5.88 -14.20 1.44
C SER A 77 6.33 -14.33 2.89
N THR A 78 5.54 -13.82 3.84
CA THR A 78 5.83 -13.88 5.28
C THR A 78 4.68 -14.58 6.02
N ASP A 79 4.99 -15.18 7.17
CA ASP A 79 4.00 -15.75 8.07
C ASP A 79 3.50 -14.66 9.06
N ALA A 80 3.13 -13.47 8.55
CA ALA A 80 2.55 -12.41 9.36
C ALA A 80 1.14 -12.77 9.86
N ASP A 81 0.72 -12.20 10.99
CA ASP A 81 -0.61 -12.45 11.54
C ASP A 81 -1.67 -11.62 10.80
N GLU A 82 -1.33 -10.37 10.50
CA GLU A 82 -2.19 -9.42 9.81
C GLU A 82 -1.35 -8.42 9.01
N VAL A 83 -1.81 -8.10 7.81
CA VAL A 83 -1.27 -7.02 6.97
C VAL A 83 -2.43 -6.10 6.58
N VAL A 84 -2.33 -4.84 6.97
CA VAL A 84 -3.26 -3.79 6.55
C VAL A 84 -2.54 -2.90 5.55
N ILE A 85 -3.15 -2.73 4.39
CA ILE A 85 -2.61 -1.93 3.28
C ILE A 85 -3.46 -0.69 3.17
N SER A 86 -2.85 0.49 3.37
CA SER A 86 -3.60 1.74 3.51
C SER A 86 -3.15 2.84 2.57
N ASP A 87 -4.11 3.64 2.14
CA ASP A 87 -3.87 4.83 1.33
C ASP A 87 -4.90 5.93 1.68
N GLY A 88 -4.55 7.18 1.41
CA GLY A 88 -5.46 8.32 1.60
C GLY A 88 -6.47 8.46 0.46
N ASN A 89 -6.22 7.89 -0.72
CA ASN A 89 -7.10 7.98 -1.87
C ASN A 89 -8.09 6.78 -1.90
N PRO A 90 -9.40 6.99 -1.79
CA PRO A 90 -10.39 5.91 -1.79
C PRO A 90 -10.36 5.04 -3.06
N GLN A 91 -10.02 5.61 -4.22
CA GLN A 91 -9.91 4.85 -5.47
C GLN A 91 -8.72 3.89 -5.43
N VAL A 92 -7.61 4.32 -4.85
CA VAL A 92 -6.43 3.48 -4.62
C VAL A 92 -6.77 2.32 -3.68
N VAL A 93 -7.50 2.60 -2.61
CA VAL A 93 -7.99 1.56 -1.68
C VAL A 93 -8.90 0.53 -2.37
N GLU A 94 -9.73 0.95 -3.31
CA GLU A 94 -10.53 0.02 -4.12
C GLU A 94 -9.64 -0.91 -4.97
N TYR A 95 -8.60 -0.37 -5.60
CA TYR A 95 -7.62 -1.20 -6.34
C TYR A 95 -6.86 -2.16 -5.42
N ILE A 96 -6.45 -1.72 -4.24
CA ILE A 96 -5.83 -2.57 -3.22
C ILE A 96 -6.79 -3.70 -2.85
N GLN A 97 -8.07 -3.42 -2.63
CA GLN A 97 -9.07 -4.44 -2.30
C GLN A 97 -9.23 -5.46 -3.43
N GLN A 98 -9.20 -5.03 -4.69
CA GLN A 98 -9.22 -5.94 -5.85
C GLN A 98 -7.95 -6.80 -5.90
N ASN A 99 -6.78 -6.21 -5.67
CA ASN A 99 -5.50 -6.92 -5.64
C ASN A 99 -5.45 -7.97 -4.51
N ILE A 100 -5.98 -7.65 -3.33
CA ILE A 100 -6.16 -8.59 -2.22
C ILE A 100 -7.06 -9.74 -2.66
N SER A 101 -8.18 -9.44 -3.30
CA SER A 101 -9.16 -10.46 -3.73
C SER A 101 -8.56 -11.42 -4.75
N ILE A 102 -7.80 -10.92 -5.72
CA ILE A 102 -7.13 -11.73 -6.75
C ILE A 102 -6.05 -12.64 -6.13
N ASN A 103 -5.36 -12.16 -5.09
CA ASN A 103 -4.25 -12.86 -4.46
C ASN A 103 -4.63 -13.62 -3.19
N ALA A 104 -5.92 -13.72 -2.85
CA ALA A 104 -6.39 -14.25 -1.57
C ALA A 104 -5.81 -15.64 -1.23
N GLU A 105 -5.70 -16.52 -2.22
CA GLU A 105 -5.16 -17.88 -2.04
C GLU A 105 -3.65 -17.91 -1.74
N THR A 106 -2.95 -16.81 -2.01
CA THR A 106 -1.48 -16.71 -1.85
C THR A 106 -1.08 -16.31 -0.43
N PHE A 107 -1.99 -15.75 0.36
CA PHE A 107 -1.70 -15.25 1.71
C PHE A 107 -1.67 -16.35 2.78
N GLY A 108 -2.18 -17.55 2.48
CA GLY A 108 -2.21 -18.65 3.45
C GLY A 108 -3.07 -18.32 4.66
N GLN A 109 -2.45 -18.14 5.84
CA GLN A 109 -3.16 -17.82 7.08
C GLN A 109 -3.10 -16.32 7.42
N THR A 110 -2.29 -15.55 6.70
CA THR A 110 -2.14 -14.10 6.92
C THR A 110 -3.45 -13.40 6.62
N LYS A 111 -3.96 -12.60 7.55
CA LYS A 111 -5.15 -11.76 7.33
C LYS A 111 -4.75 -10.51 6.55
N VAL A 112 -5.40 -10.23 5.43
CA VAL A 112 -5.07 -9.05 4.60
C VAL A 112 -6.29 -8.16 4.43
N LYS A 113 -6.12 -6.86 4.64
CA LYS A 113 -7.21 -5.86 4.55
C LYS A 113 -6.73 -4.59 3.86
N SER A 114 -7.62 -3.96 3.11
CA SER A 114 -7.45 -2.59 2.62
C SER A 114 -8.04 -1.59 3.64
N MET A 115 -7.51 -0.37 3.70
CA MET A 115 -7.98 0.65 4.63
C MET A 115 -7.79 2.07 4.06
N ILE A 116 -8.81 2.92 4.15
CA ILE A 116 -8.65 4.35 3.90
C ILE A 116 -8.04 4.97 5.15
N LEU A 117 -6.91 5.65 5.00
CA LEU A 117 -6.24 6.34 6.09
C LEU A 117 -5.74 7.71 5.65
N HIS A 118 -6.40 8.75 6.14
CA HIS A 118 -5.95 10.14 5.99
C HIS A 118 -4.96 10.49 7.11
N TRP A 119 -3.94 11.28 6.78
CA TRP A 119 -2.83 11.58 7.70
C TRP A 119 -3.16 12.72 8.69
N ASP A 120 -4.43 12.90 9.03
CA ASP A 120 -4.77 13.88 10.04
C ASP A 120 -4.30 13.42 11.45
N HIS A 121 -3.79 14.38 12.21
CA HIS A 121 -2.87 14.12 13.33
C HIS A 121 -3.48 13.34 14.51
N GLU A 122 -4.80 13.31 14.66
CA GLU A 122 -5.46 12.71 15.83
C GLU A 122 -5.83 11.23 15.61
N GLN A 123 -6.30 10.85 14.42
CA GLN A 123 -6.76 9.47 14.16
C GLN A 123 -5.62 8.52 13.82
N ALA A 124 -4.57 9.01 13.15
CA ALA A 124 -3.44 8.19 12.75
C ALA A 124 -2.65 7.63 13.97
N SER A 125 -2.57 8.38 15.07
CA SER A 125 -1.73 8.00 16.22
C SER A 125 -2.33 6.87 17.06
N GLU A 126 -3.66 6.82 17.21
CA GLU A 126 -4.31 5.69 17.91
C GLU A 126 -4.28 4.42 17.07
N MET A 127 -4.49 4.52 15.76
CA MET A 127 -4.51 3.35 14.87
C MET A 127 -3.14 2.70 14.71
N THR A 128 -2.08 3.51 14.54
CA THR A 128 -0.71 3.02 14.39
C THR A 128 -0.19 2.27 15.63
N SER A 129 -0.71 2.60 16.82
CA SER A 129 -0.34 1.93 18.08
C SER A 129 -0.72 0.44 18.16
N SER A 130 -1.62 -0.01 17.28
CA SER A 130 -2.10 -1.39 17.25
C SER A 130 -1.25 -2.34 16.38
N PHE A 131 -0.25 -1.80 15.67
CA PHE A 131 0.63 -2.53 14.77
C PHE A 131 2.04 -2.69 15.33
N ASP A 132 2.66 -3.83 15.07
CA ASP A 132 4.05 -4.10 15.48
C ASP A 132 5.05 -3.44 14.54
N ILE A 133 4.72 -3.37 13.25
CA ILE A 133 5.59 -2.87 12.20
C ILE A 133 4.77 -1.96 11.28
N ILE A 134 5.33 -0.80 10.96
CA ILE A 134 4.79 0.12 9.98
C ILE A 134 5.82 0.26 8.87
N VAL A 135 5.38 0.04 7.63
CA VAL A 135 6.17 0.25 6.42
C VAL A 135 5.54 1.35 5.58
N ALA A 136 6.36 2.10 4.87
CA ALA A 136 5.90 3.11 3.93
C ALA A 136 6.94 3.23 2.82
N SER A 137 6.47 3.31 1.58
CA SER A 137 7.28 3.68 0.41
C SER A 137 6.90 5.08 -0.01
N ASP A 138 7.91 5.89 -0.38
CA ASP A 138 7.73 7.24 -0.93
C ASP A 138 6.99 8.27 -0.04
N TRP A 139 7.46 8.42 1.20
CA TRP A 139 6.96 9.43 2.15
C TRP A 139 7.25 10.91 1.74
N PHE A 140 8.04 11.16 0.69
CA PHE A 140 8.53 12.50 0.33
C PHE A 140 8.22 12.89 -1.12
N THR A 141 6.95 13.09 -1.45
CA THR A 141 6.52 13.97 -2.56
C THR A 141 5.75 15.18 -2.06
N GLY A 142 6.18 15.75 -0.92
CA GLY A 142 5.87 17.14 -0.61
C GLY A 142 6.64 18.03 -1.59
N ALA A 143 5.95 18.75 -2.46
CA ALA A 143 6.55 19.91 -3.10
C ALA A 143 7.22 20.77 -2.02
N ILE A 144 8.54 20.93 -2.12
CA ILE A 144 9.27 21.91 -1.33
C ILE A 144 8.75 23.28 -1.80
N VAL A 145 7.71 23.79 -1.16
CA VAL A 145 7.43 25.22 -1.17
C VAL A 145 8.28 25.78 -0.03
N SER A 146 9.49 26.21 -0.37
CA SER A 146 10.29 27.06 0.52
C SER A 146 9.50 28.33 0.79
N TYR A 147 9.38 28.70 2.06
CA TYR A 147 8.94 30.04 2.47
C TYR A 147 9.90 31.12 1.94
#